data_AF-A0A820HS62-F1
#
_entry.id   AF-A0A820HS62-F1
#
_cell.length_a   1.000
_cell.length_b   1.000
_cell.length_c   1.000
_cell.angle_alpha   90.00
_cell.angle_beta   90.00
_cell.angle_gamma   90.00
#
_symmetry.space_group_name_H-M   'P 1'
#
loop_
_entity.id
_entity.type
_entity.pdbx_description
1 polymer ?
#
loop_
_entity_poly.entity_id
_entity_poly.type
_entity_poly.pdbx_seq_one_letter_code
_entity_poly.pdbx_strand_id
1 'polypeptide(L)'
;MASKTLLFDLPNELFSWIFQYLSAINLLKTFSDFKSLRLQALIQSFISRLDISQESDEWIQNYLPNILSKHKIIALRLQMNHLVFIPEHLLSANIQSMQVTKWNALTDLPKQIMVHLRQNLKNLSFVQPDDNEFSDLVSLLFRSDSQLEQLIIKDCVLYVFNDDIETCTRLTHLSIELEGLNTVFILIGHLPNLQKLKVKIQSQECIVQTAPNTNGVKPCNKLRSVTFTGWIKYFDHMKSFFATFGSTIEYLSMNIDTRYYLFDGKGLEHGLLDKMLRLSSLDFIIFSPLASRDPIEIETFQSFAWQNFNPIAYWNDVRAEQHMIFTLPYKSNLFEYFSNDFVSNCVSNQSVSICFERVHTLSMTPTTPLNLETFLFIEKVFPNVTTIKLIHWIIDLLNESEDEQDRNVTVMSEDLLLDTSLQIPSVTKFCINLWSSFNDYKVFRRFIQIFPNLICLELDIELSLLHDILKYEHEDKFIKIALARIEQLDITHRDAKNILTDAEIYYLFPNVKNLVKHNCCDSG
;
A
#
# COMPACT_ATOMS: atom_id res chain seq x y z
N MET A 1 -5.48 -34.41 -12.52
CA MET A 1 -4.68 -34.20 -11.30
C MET A 1 -4.90 -32.76 -10.86
N ALA A 2 -5.77 -32.52 -9.88
CA ALA A 2 -5.99 -31.17 -9.35
C ALA A 2 -4.90 -30.88 -8.32
N SER A 3 -4.09 -29.84 -8.54
CA SER A 3 -3.12 -29.38 -7.56
C SER A 3 -3.88 -28.89 -6.33
N LYS A 4 -3.67 -29.54 -5.18
CA LYS A 4 -4.05 -28.98 -3.89
C LYS A 4 -3.21 -27.72 -3.67
N THR A 5 -3.77 -26.55 -3.96
CA THR A 5 -3.20 -25.29 -3.50
C THR A 5 -3.25 -25.34 -1.98
N LEU A 6 -2.09 -25.46 -1.34
CA LEU A 6 -2.01 -25.44 0.12
C LEU A 6 -2.18 -23.99 0.55
N LEU A 7 -2.99 -23.76 1.59
CA LEU A 7 -3.25 -22.43 2.16
C LEU A 7 -1.99 -21.69 2.68
N PHE A 8 -0.84 -22.36 2.64
CA PHE A 8 0.49 -21.81 2.91
C PHE A 8 1.06 -21.00 1.74
N ASP A 9 0.47 -21.10 0.54
CA ASP A 9 0.89 -20.37 -0.66
C ASP A 9 0.17 -19.02 -0.83
N LEU A 10 -0.71 -18.64 0.12
CA LEU A 10 -1.49 -17.40 0.04
C LEU A 10 -0.73 -16.20 0.63
N PRO A 11 -0.82 -15.01 -0.01
CA PRO A 11 -0.25 -13.77 0.51
C PRO A 11 -0.75 -13.41 1.92
N ASN A 12 0.14 -12.85 2.74
CA ASN A 12 -0.16 -12.46 4.13
C ASN A 12 -1.28 -11.41 4.23
N GLU A 13 -1.56 -10.62 3.18
CA GLU A 13 -2.66 -9.64 3.20
C GLU A 13 -4.05 -10.29 3.24
N LEU A 14 -4.18 -11.53 2.77
CA LEU A 14 -5.46 -12.27 2.79
C LEU A 14 -5.75 -12.90 4.16
N PHE A 15 -4.81 -12.87 5.11
CA PHE A 15 -5.00 -13.49 6.42
C PHE A 15 -6.08 -12.79 7.26
N SER A 16 -6.15 -11.45 7.25
CA SER A 16 -7.20 -10.70 7.94
C SER A 16 -8.61 -11.05 7.46
N TRP A 17 -8.76 -11.35 6.17
CA TRP A 17 -10.00 -11.77 5.52
C TRP A 17 -10.40 -13.21 5.89
N ILE A 18 -9.42 -14.10 6.05
CA ILE A 18 -9.65 -15.48 6.55
C ILE A 18 -10.13 -15.46 8.01
N PHE A 19 -9.57 -14.59 8.85
CA PHE A 19 -9.99 -14.46 10.25
C PHE A 19 -11.39 -13.83 10.40
N GLN A 20 -11.77 -12.90 9.50
CA GLN A 20 -13.12 -12.33 9.46
C GLN A 20 -14.22 -13.40 9.34
N TYR A 21 -13.97 -14.48 8.57
CA TYR A 21 -14.95 -15.55 8.33
C TYR A 21 -15.18 -16.50 9.54
N LEU A 22 -14.30 -16.50 10.54
CA LEU A 22 -14.38 -17.41 11.71
C LEU A 22 -14.74 -16.70 13.02
N SER A 23 -15.11 -15.42 12.96
CA SER A 23 -15.42 -14.55 14.12
C SER A 23 -16.73 -14.88 14.86
N ALA A 24 -17.46 -15.92 14.47
CA ALA A 24 -18.75 -16.25 15.07
C ALA A 24 -18.63 -17.32 16.19
N ILE A 25 -18.62 -16.87 17.45
CA ILE A 25 -18.68 -17.71 18.67
C ILE A 25 -19.81 -18.75 18.62
N ASN A 26 -20.97 -18.39 18.06
CA ASN A 26 -22.12 -19.29 17.96
C ASN A 26 -21.84 -20.50 17.08
N LEU A 27 -21.03 -20.32 16.03
CA LEU A 27 -20.56 -21.40 15.18
C LEU A 27 -19.58 -22.28 15.99
N LEU A 28 -18.56 -21.72 16.65
CA LEU A 28 -17.59 -22.49 17.46
C LEU A 28 -18.21 -23.28 18.62
N LYS A 29 -19.15 -22.70 19.37
CA LYS A 29 -19.90 -23.39 20.45
C LYS A 29 -20.79 -24.50 19.90
N THR A 30 -21.49 -24.24 18.80
CA THR A 30 -22.31 -25.26 18.13
C THR A 30 -21.42 -26.36 17.53
N PHE A 31 -20.17 -26.05 17.18
CA PHE A 31 -19.19 -26.99 16.64
C PHE A 31 -18.57 -27.93 17.66
N SER A 32 -18.28 -27.46 18.88
CA SER A 32 -17.78 -28.32 19.97
C SER A 32 -18.77 -29.41 20.39
N ASP A 33 -20.04 -29.23 20.06
CA ASP A 33 -21.15 -30.09 20.47
C ASP A 33 -21.54 -31.12 19.39
N PHE A 34 -20.98 -31.04 18.17
CA PHE A 34 -21.23 -32.05 17.13
C PHE A 34 -20.51 -33.36 17.44
N LYS A 35 -21.28 -34.46 17.56
CA LYS A 35 -20.76 -35.82 17.80
C LYS A 35 -20.19 -36.52 16.56
N SER A 36 -20.37 -35.96 15.36
CA SER A 36 -20.00 -36.61 14.10
C SER A 36 -18.52 -36.41 13.76
N LEU A 37 -17.72 -37.48 13.86
CA LEU A 37 -16.29 -37.48 13.53
C LEU A 37 -15.99 -37.05 12.08
N ARG A 38 -16.87 -37.40 11.13
CA ARG A 38 -16.70 -37.04 9.71
C ARG A 38 -16.91 -35.55 9.46
N LEU A 39 -17.88 -34.93 10.14
CA LEU A 39 -18.10 -33.49 10.09
C LEU A 39 -17.00 -32.73 10.83
N GLN A 40 -16.55 -33.23 11.99
CA GLN A 40 -15.41 -32.66 12.72
C GLN A 40 -14.13 -32.65 11.86
N ALA A 41 -13.83 -33.74 11.14
CA ALA A 41 -12.68 -33.80 10.24
C ALA A 41 -12.77 -32.82 9.06
N LEU A 42 -13.98 -32.62 8.51
CA LEU A 42 -14.24 -31.68 7.42
C LEU A 42 -14.19 -30.22 7.90
N ILE A 43 -14.55 -29.95 9.15
CA ILE A 43 -14.49 -28.62 9.77
C ILE A 43 -13.05 -28.29 10.21
N GLN A 44 -12.27 -29.29 10.65
CA GLN A 44 -10.88 -29.12 11.08
C GLN A 44 -9.96 -28.58 9.96
N SER A 45 -10.30 -28.76 8.68
CA SER A 45 -9.60 -28.10 7.58
C SER A 45 -9.80 -26.58 7.52
N PHE A 46 -10.83 -26.06 8.20
CA PHE A 46 -11.16 -24.64 8.27
C PHE A 46 -10.72 -24.01 9.61
N ILE A 47 -10.75 -24.74 10.73
CA ILE A 47 -10.39 -24.26 12.08
C ILE A 47 -8.95 -24.65 12.45
N SER A 48 -7.98 -24.27 11.62
CA SER A 48 -6.56 -24.37 11.99
C SER A 48 -6.03 -23.04 12.55
N ARG A 49 -6.83 -21.98 12.47
CA ARG A 49 -6.53 -20.62 12.91
C ARG A 49 -7.71 -20.09 13.70
N LEU A 50 -7.46 -19.40 14.80
CA LEU A 50 -8.52 -18.89 15.69
C LEU A 50 -8.25 -17.41 16.02
N ASP A 51 -9.28 -16.58 15.90
CA ASP A 51 -9.26 -15.17 16.32
C ASP A 51 -10.11 -15.02 17.58
N ILE A 52 -9.47 -14.68 18.70
CA ILE A 52 -10.10 -14.38 20.00
C ILE A 52 -9.89 -12.91 20.38
N SER A 53 -9.56 -12.04 19.42
CA SER A 53 -9.26 -10.63 19.69
C SER A 53 -10.47 -9.79 20.08
N GLN A 54 -11.69 -10.31 20.07
CA GLN A 54 -12.90 -9.61 20.55
C GLN A 54 -13.53 -10.28 21.78
N GLU A 55 -12.92 -11.36 22.27
CA GLU A 55 -13.45 -12.13 23.39
C GLU A 55 -13.10 -11.49 24.73
N SER A 56 -13.89 -11.79 25.77
CA SER A 56 -13.58 -11.37 27.13
C SER A 56 -12.56 -12.30 27.79
N ASP A 57 -11.82 -11.79 28.79
CA ASP A 57 -10.90 -12.59 29.60
C ASP A 57 -11.60 -13.81 30.22
N GLU A 58 -12.84 -13.63 30.70
CA GLU A 58 -13.66 -14.73 31.25
C GLU A 58 -13.94 -15.82 30.22
N TRP A 59 -14.24 -15.45 28.97
CA TRP A 59 -14.47 -16.42 27.92
C TRP A 59 -13.19 -17.22 27.63
N ILE A 60 -12.06 -16.53 27.55
CA ILE A 60 -10.77 -17.15 27.23
C ILE A 60 -10.39 -18.14 28.31
N GLN A 61 -10.47 -17.73 29.57
CA GLN A 61 -10.15 -18.58 30.71
C GLN A 61 -11.04 -19.84 30.76
N ASN A 62 -12.33 -19.70 30.46
CA ASN A 62 -13.29 -20.80 30.59
C ASN A 62 -13.34 -21.74 29.38
N TYR A 63 -13.14 -21.24 28.16
CA TYR A 63 -13.44 -21.98 26.93
C TYR A 63 -12.21 -22.31 26.08
N LEU A 64 -11.15 -21.48 26.07
CA LEU A 64 -9.97 -21.71 25.25
C LEU A 64 -9.28 -23.07 25.53
N PRO A 65 -9.11 -23.53 26.79
CA PRO A 65 -8.48 -24.83 27.06
C PRO A 65 -9.24 -26.01 26.42
N ASN A 66 -10.57 -25.95 26.42
CA ASN A 66 -11.43 -26.98 25.84
C ASN A 66 -11.31 -27.00 24.29
N ILE A 67 -11.21 -25.81 23.68
CA ILE A 67 -11.01 -25.70 22.24
C ILE A 67 -9.64 -26.26 21.85
N LEU A 68 -8.58 -25.85 22.54
CA LEU A 68 -7.21 -26.27 22.23
C LEU A 68 -6.95 -27.76 22.51
N SER A 69 -7.68 -28.38 23.44
CA SER A 69 -7.60 -29.82 23.69
C SER A 69 -8.37 -30.67 22.66
N LYS A 70 -9.39 -30.11 22.01
CA LYS A 70 -10.22 -30.81 21.02
C LYS A 70 -9.80 -30.57 19.58
N HIS A 71 -9.15 -29.45 19.30
CA HIS A 71 -8.86 -28.99 17.94
C HIS A 71 -7.39 -28.71 17.74
N LYS A 72 -6.90 -28.99 16.53
CA LYS A 72 -5.52 -28.68 16.13
C LYS A 72 -5.42 -27.23 15.66
N ILE A 73 -5.24 -26.31 16.60
CA ILE A 73 -5.05 -24.88 16.32
C ILE A 73 -3.56 -24.60 16.14
N ILE A 74 -3.15 -24.17 14.95
CA ILE A 74 -1.75 -23.85 14.62
C ILE A 74 -1.46 -22.34 14.64
N ALA A 75 -2.50 -21.48 14.61
CA ALA A 75 -2.35 -20.03 14.66
C ALA A 75 -3.41 -19.35 15.53
N LEU A 76 -3.00 -18.34 16.28
CA LEU A 76 -3.89 -17.53 17.14
C LEU A 76 -3.79 -16.04 16.80
N ARG A 77 -4.93 -15.33 16.85
CA ARG A 77 -5.00 -13.88 16.92
C ARG A 77 -5.71 -13.46 18.20
N LEU A 78 -5.15 -12.53 18.96
CA LEU A 78 -5.63 -12.16 20.29
C LEU A 78 -5.27 -10.72 20.65
N GLN A 79 -5.86 -10.21 21.73
CA GLN A 79 -5.45 -8.93 22.33
C GLN A 79 -4.32 -9.13 23.33
N MET A 80 -3.54 -8.07 23.60
CA MET A 80 -2.39 -8.13 24.50
C MET A 80 -2.71 -8.67 25.91
N ASN A 81 -3.80 -8.20 26.52
CA ASN A 81 -4.29 -8.68 27.83
C ASN A 81 -4.53 -10.19 27.85
N HIS A 82 -4.86 -10.81 26.72
CA HIS A 82 -5.12 -12.25 26.63
C HIS A 82 -3.85 -13.10 26.69
N LEU A 83 -2.67 -12.51 26.49
CA LEU A 83 -1.40 -13.26 26.47
C LEU A 83 -1.13 -14.01 27.76
N VAL A 84 -1.62 -13.52 28.91
CA VAL A 84 -1.39 -14.17 30.21
C VAL A 84 -1.98 -15.58 30.28
N PHE A 85 -2.99 -15.89 29.45
CA PHE A 85 -3.66 -17.19 29.43
C PHE A 85 -3.06 -18.20 28.45
N ILE A 86 -2.11 -17.78 27.60
CA ILE A 86 -1.64 -18.59 26.47
C ILE A 86 -0.42 -19.50 26.77
N PRO A 87 0.57 -19.12 27.61
CA PRO A 87 1.82 -19.87 27.76
C PRO A 87 1.65 -21.37 28.01
N GLU A 88 0.70 -21.74 28.86
CA GLU A 88 0.41 -23.14 29.22
C GLU A 88 -0.10 -23.98 28.03
N HIS A 89 -0.64 -23.32 27.01
CA HIS A 89 -1.25 -23.97 25.85
C HIS A 89 -0.36 -24.02 24.61
N LEU A 90 0.73 -23.25 24.57
CA LEU A 90 1.62 -23.20 23.40
C LEU A 90 2.21 -24.57 23.05
N LEU A 91 2.71 -25.27 24.07
CA LEU A 91 3.35 -26.58 23.92
C LEU A 91 2.33 -27.70 23.67
N SER A 92 1.19 -27.66 24.35
CA SER A 92 0.17 -28.72 24.27
C SER A 92 -0.63 -28.67 22.97
N ALA A 93 -0.90 -27.48 22.42
CA ALA A 93 -1.66 -27.29 21.19
C ALA A 93 -0.81 -27.22 19.92
N ASN A 94 0.53 -27.21 20.04
CA ASN A 94 1.48 -27.05 18.92
C ASN A 94 1.16 -25.80 18.06
N ILE A 95 0.90 -24.68 18.74
CA ILE A 95 0.67 -23.39 18.09
C ILE A 95 1.99 -22.90 17.51
N GLN A 96 2.01 -22.57 16.23
CA GLN A 96 3.23 -22.15 15.51
C GLN A 96 3.24 -20.66 15.20
N SER A 97 2.07 -20.01 15.16
CA SER A 97 1.91 -18.62 14.74
C SER A 97 1.03 -17.84 15.70
N MET A 98 1.39 -16.59 15.99
CA MET A 98 0.57 -15.71 16.81
C MET A 98 0.55 -14.26 16.30
N GLN A 99 -0.63 -13.64 16.34
CA GLN A 99 -0.83 -12.22 16.14
C GLN A 99 -1.42 -11.57 17.39
N VAL A 100 -0.70 -10.62 17.96
CA VAL A 100 -1.12 -9.81 19.10
C VAL A 100 -1.59 -8.46 18.60
N THR A 101 -2.79 -8.05 19.00
CA THR A 101 -3.45 -6.81 18.59
C THR A 101 -3.81 -5.94 19.80
N LYS A 102 -4.17 -4.67 19.56
CA LYS A 102 -4.67 -3.73 20.58
C LYS A 102 -3.79 -3.74 21.83
N TRP A 103 -2.53 -3.41 21.62
CA TRP A 103 -1.59 -3.29 22.70
C TRP A 103 -1.90 -2.08 23.57
N ASN A 104 -1.92 -2.26 24.89
CA ASN A 104 -1.99 -1.14 25.82
C ASN A 104 -0.61 -0.94 26.46
N ALA A 105 0.02 0.21 26.21
CA ALA A 105 1.34 0.57 26.73
C ALA A 105 1.40 0.62 28.27
N LEU A 106 0.25 0.74 28.95
CA LEU A 106 0.16 0.72 30.41
C LEU A 106 0.36 -0.68 31.02
N THR A 107 0.30 -1.72 30.20
CA THR A 107 0.49 -3.11 30.67
C THR A 107 1.94 -3.49 30.50
N ASP A 108 2.67 -3.52 31.61
CA ASP A 108 4.01 -4.11 31.65
C ASP A 108 3.96 -5.51 31.08
N LEU A 109 4.84 -5.74 30.12
CA LEU A 109 4.88 -7.01 29.44
C LEU A 109 5.53 -8.07 30.33
N PRO A 110 4.86 -9.17 30.67
CA PRO A 110 5.48 -10.17 31.52
C PRO A 110 6.62 -10.84 30.75
N LYS A 111 7.87 -10.56 31.14
CA LYS A 111 9.08 -11.07 30.47
C LYS A 111 9.04 -12.60 30.26
N GLN A 112 8.46 -13.33 31.22
CA GLN A 112 8.27 -14.78 31.14
C GLN A 112 7.40 -15.21 29.97
N ILE A 113 6.32 -14.49 29.66
CA ILE A 113 5.44 -14.79 28.52
C ILE A 113 6.23 -14.68 27.21
N MET A 114 7.08 -13.66 27.06
CA MET A 114 7.88 -13.50 25.85
C MET A 114 8.90 -14.58 25.65
N VAL A 115 9.52 -15.03 26.73
CA VAL A 115 10.42 -16.19 26.67
C VAL A 115 9.65 -17.39 26.09
N HIS A 116 8.43 -17.65 26.56
CA HIS A 116 7.60 -18.73 26.02
C HIS A 116 7.21 -18.50 24.55
N LEU A 117 6.78 -17.29 24.16
CA LEU A 117 6.43 -16.99 22.78
C LEU A 117 7.63 -17.19 21.85
N ARG A 118 8.78 -16.63 22.21
CA ARG A 118 10.03 -16.71 21.45
C ARG A 118 10.53 -18.16 21.28
N GLN A 119 10.44 -18.97 22.34
CA GLN A 119 10.95 -20.34 22.35
C GLN A 119 10.03 -21.36 21.66
N ASN A 120 8.75 -21.04 21.44
CA ASN A 120 7.78 -22.01 20.94
C ASN A 120 7.15 -21.64 19.60
N LEU A 121 7.10 -20.35 19.26
CA LEU A 121 6.52 -19.90 18.00
C LEU A 121 7.56 -19.85 16.89
N LYS A 122 7.09 -20.09 15.66
CA LYS A 122 7.83 -19.80 14.44
C LYS A 122 7.52 -18.41 13.91
N ASN A 123 6.25 -17.99 14.01
CA ASN A 123 5.77 -16.73 13.47
C ASN A 123 5.14 -15.89 14.58
N LEU A 124 5.61 -14.67 14.75
CA LEU A 124 5.06 -13.74 15.73
C LEU A 124 4.83 -12.38 15.08
N SER A 125 3.65 -11.83 15.31
CA SER A 125 3.32 -10.48 14.86
C SER A 125 2.67 -9.64 15.96
N PHE A 126 3.15 -8.42 16.10
CA PHE A 126 2.57 -7.37 16.93
C PHE A 126 2.00 -6.29 16.02
N VAL A 127 0.73 -5.95 16.22
CA VAL A 127 0.05 -4.86 15.52
C VAL A 127 -0.53 -3.93 16.57
N GLN A 128 0.06 -2.74 16.67
CA GLN A 128 -0.35 -1.73 17.60
C GLN A 128 -1.16 -0.64 16.87
N PRO A 129 -2.25 -0.12 17.46
CA PRO A 129 -3.00 0.97 16.83
C PRO A 129 -2.44 2.37 17.13
N ASP A 130 -1.57 2.54 18.13
CA ASP A 130 -1.13 3.87 18.62
C ASP A 130 0.40 3.96 18.80
N ASP A 131 0.98 5.13 18.50
CA ASP A 131 2.42 5.44 18.59
C ASP A 131 2.94 5.39 20.05
N ASN A 132 3.26 4.20 20.56
CA ASN A 132 4.05 4.09 21.79
C ASN A 132 5.41 3.42 21.52
N GLU A 133 6.42 3.94 22.20
CA GLU A 133 7.80 3.48 22.14
C GLU A 133 7.97 2.17 22.91
N PHE A 134 8.79 1.25 22.39
CA PHE A 134 9.09 -0.01 23.06
C PHE A 134 10.60 -0.26 23.07
N SER A 135 11.27 0.13 24.16
CA SER A 135 12.72 -0.08 24.33
C SER A 135 13.09 -1.55 24.50
N ASP A 136 12.24 -2.34 25.16
CA ASP A 136 12.65 -3.66 25.70
C ASP A 136 12.28 -4.85 24.79
N LEU A 137 11.51 -4.65 23.72
CA LEU A 137 10.99 -5.77 22.91
C LEU A 137 12.11 -6.52 22.20
N VAL A 138 13.11 -5.75 21.76
CA VAL A 138 14.29 -6.25 21.06
C VAL A 138 15.09 -7.18 21.99
N SER A 139 15.36 -6.74 23.21
CA SER A 139 16.10 -7.54 24.20
C SER A 139 15.33 -8.79 24.64
N LEU A 140 14.00 -8.80 24.51
CA LEU A 140 13.18 -9.95 24.84
C LEU A 140 13.03 -10.95 23.69
N LEU A 141 13.04 -10.52 22.42
CA LEU A 141 12.79 -11.39 21.28
C LEU A 141 14.05 -11.86 20.54
N PHE A 142 15.10 -11.05 20.53
CA PHE A 142 16.32 -11.32 19.77
C PHE A 142 17.35 -12.06 20.63
N ARG A 143 17.06 -13.34 20.87
CA ARG A 143 17.93 -14.24 21.64
C ARG A 143 18.35 -15.47 20.84
N SER A 144 19.47 -16.05 21.25
CA SER A 144 20.06 -17.24 20.60
C SER A 144 19.19 -18.48 20.62
N ASP A 145 18.31 -18.61 21.62
CA ASP A 145 17.36 -19.73 21.79
C ASP A 145 16.05 -19.55 21.00
N SER A 146 15.88 -18.42 20.31
CA SER A 146 14.65 -18.08 19.60
C SER A 146 14.34 -19.07 18.47
N GLN A 147 13.09 -19.55 18.45
CA GLN A 147 12.56 -20.41 17.38
C GLN A 147 11.89 -19.61 16.27
N LEU A 148 11.82 -18.27 16.40
CA LEU A 148 11.17 -17.41 15.44
C LEU A 148 11.87 -17.46 14.08
N GLU A 149 11.11 -17.84 13.06
CA GLU A 149 11.48 -17.78 11.64
C GLU A 149 10.98 -16.46 11.02
N GLN A 150 9.87 -15.91 11.52
CA GLN A 150 9.27 -14.66 11.08
C GLN A 150 8.84 -13.79 12.27
N LEU A 151 9.23 -12.51 12.23
CA LEU A 151 8.81 -11.48 13.19
C LEU A 151 8.27 -10.26 12.45
N ILE A 152 7.07 -9.81 12.83
CA ILE A 152 6.46 -8.59 12.31
C ILE A 152 6.09 -7.69 13.49
N ILE A 153 6.58 -6.46 13.52
CA ILE A 153 6.17 -5.43 14.46
C ILE A 153 5.73 -4.25 13.62
N LYS A 154 4.45 -3.89 13.71
CA LYS A 154 3.86 -2.79 12.95
C LYS A 154 3.42 -1.68 13.89
N ASP A 155 3.60 -0.45 13.42
CA ASP A 155 3.12 0.77 14.08
C ASP A 155 3.67 0.88 15.52
N CYS A 156 4.94 0.51 15.67
CA CYS A 156 5.68 0.58 16.92
C CYS A 156 7.16 0.73 16.60
N VAL A 157 7.74 1.84 17.07
CA VAL A 157 9.12 2.22 16.83
C VAL A 157 10.01 1.51 17.82
N LEU A 158 10.96 0.72 17.31
CA LEU A 158 11.91 -0.01 18.12
C LEU A 158 13.21 0.78 18.27
N TYR A 159 13.67 0.84 19.51
CA TYR A 159 14.99 1.32 19.86
C TYR A 159 15.91 0.10 20.04
N VAL A 160 17.05 0.10 19.36
CA VAL A 160 18.02 -0.99 19.45
C VAL A 160 19.34 -0.45 19.98
N PHE A 161 19.75 -0.96 21.13
CA PHE A 161 21.10 -0.77 21.63
C PHE A 161 21.92 -2.04 21.39
N ASN A 162 23.22 -1.88 21.10
CA ASN A 162 24.12 -2.99 20.74
C ASN A 162 24.19 -4.09 21.83
N ASP A 163 24.09 -3.69 23.10
CA ASP A 163 24.22 -4.59 24.24
C ASP A 163 22.96 -5.47 24.45
N ASP A 164 21.86 -5.15 23.76
CA ASP A 164 20.56 -5.78 23.97
C ASP A 164 20.26 -6.94 23.01
N ILE A 165 21.09 -7.17 21.98
CA ILE A 165 20.82 -8.17 20.94
C ILE A 165 21.81 -9.33 20.98
N GLU A 166 21.28 -10.55 21.04
CA GLU A 166 22.04 -11.76 20.71
C GLU A 166 21.80 -12.22 19.27
N THR A 167 22.68 -13.09 18.78
CA THR A 167 22.53 -13.66 17.44
C THR A 167 21.28 -14.55 17.34
N CYS A 168 20.28 -14.14 16.55
CA CYS A 168 19.08 -14.93 16.28
C CYS A 168 19.24 -15.68 14.96
N THR A 169 19.55 -16.98 15.04
CA THR A 169 19.93 -17.77 13.87
C THR A 169 18.74 -18.28 13.06
N ARG A 170 17.53 -18.32 13.61
CA ARG A 170 16.36 -18.89 12.90
C ARG A 170 15.57 -17.86 12.11
N LEU A 171 15.70 -16.59 12.45
CA LEU A 171 14.93 -15.52 11.84
C LEU A 171 15.32 -15.34 10.37
N THR A 172 14.35 -15.54 9.48
CA THR A 172 14.52 -15.40 8.02
C THR A 172 13.72 -14.23 7.46
N HIS A 173 12.67 -13.80 8.16
CA HIS A 173 11.79 -12.72 7.75
C HIS A 173 11.59 -11.73 8.89
N LEU A 174 11.82 -10.45 8.62
CA LEU A 174 11.64 -9.39 9.60
C LEU A 174 10.93 -8.18 8.98
N SER A 175 9.88 -7.71 9.65
CA SER A 175 9.20 -6.46 9.32
C SER A 175 9.10 -5.61 10.57
N ILE A 176 9.71 -4.43 10.61
CA ILE A 176 9.78 -3.58 11.81
C ILE A 176 9.76 -2.10 11.45
N GLU A 177 9.54 -1.26 12.46
CA GLU A 177 9.77 0.19 12.39
C GLU A 177 10.91 0.55 13.33
N LEU A 178 11.86 1.35 12.85
CA LEU A 178 13.10 1.68 13.57
C LEU A 178 13.38 3.19 13.51
N GLU A 179 14.02 3.67 14.57
CA GLU A 179 14.58 5.01 14.61
C GLU A 179 15.94 5.05 13.88
N GLY A 180 15.90 5.43 12.60
CA GLY A 180 17.11 5.64 11.78
C GLY A 180 17.77 4.38 11.18
N LEU A 181 18.69 4.63 10.23
CA LEU A 181 19.39 3.58 9.47
C LEU A 181 20.46 2.86 10.30
N ASN A 182 21.13 3.53 11.25
CA ASN A 182 22.20 2.92 12.07
C ASN A 182 21.72 1.67 12.81
N THR A 183 20.50 1.75 13.34
CA THR A 183 19.75 0.70 14.02
C THR A 183 19.55 -0.53 13.12
N VAL A 184 19.41 -0.34 11.81
CA VAL A 184 19.31 -1.42 10.81
C VAL A 184 20.62 -2.19 10.70
N PHE A 185 21.78 -1.51 10.67
CA PHE A 185 23.09 -2.17 10.58
C PHE A 185 23.38 -3.04 11.78
N ILE A 186 23.11 -2.51 12.97
CA ILE A 186 23.24 -3.24 14.23
C ILE A 186 22.37 -4.50 14.14
N LEU A 187 21.08 -4.34 13.85
CA LEU A 187 20.14 -5.43 13.88
C LEU A 187 20.47 -6.54 12.86
N ILE A 188 20.81 -6.19 11.60
CA ILE A 188 21.17 -7.20 10.58
C ILE A 188 22.44 -7.98 10.97
N GLY A 189 23.40 -7.33 11.64
CA GLY A 189 24.63 -7.97 12.10
C GLY A 189 24.40 -9.17 13.03
N HIS A 190 23.25 -9.21 13.70
CA HIS A 190 22.87 -10.31 14.60
C HIS A 190 21.87 -11.30 13.98
N LEU A 191 21.52 -11.15 12.69
CA LEU A 191 20.56 -11.99 11.99
C LEU A 191 21.19 -12.69 10.77
N PRO A 192 22.08 -13.68 11.00
CA PRO A 192 22.92 -14.26 9.95
C PRO A 192 22.14 -15.03 8.87
N ASN A 193 20.88 -15.40 9.16
CA ASN A 193 20.03 -16.14 8.24
C ASN A 193 18.86 -15.33 7.67
N LEU A 194 18.84 -14.02 7.92
CA LEU A 194 17.80 -13.13 7.41
C LEU A 194 17.78 -13.16 5.87
N GLN A 195 16.60 -13.34 5.29
CA GLN A 195 16.39 -13.37 3.84
C GLN A 195 15.55 -12.20 3.36
N LYS A 196 14.55 -11.81 4.15
CA LYS A 196 13.65 -10.69 3.82
C LYS A 196 13.60 -9.69 4.97
N LEU A 197 13.86 -8.44 4.65
CA LEU A 197 13.81 -7.31 5.56
C LEU A 197 12.84 -6.26 5.03
N LYS A 198 11.86 -5.87 5.85
CA LYS A 198 11.02 -4.71 5.63
C LYS A 198 11.20 -3.76 6.81
N VAL A 199 11.65 -2.53 6.57
CA VAL A 199 11.90 -1.56 7.62
C VAL A 199 11.19 -0.26 7.29
N LYS A 200 10.38 0.23 8.22
CA LYS A 200 9.94 1.64 8.22
C LYS A 200 10.97 2.45 9.00
N ILE A 201 11.54 3.46 8.37
CA ILE A 201 12.52 4.32 9.03
C ILE A 201 11.81 5.58 9.47
N GLN A 202 11.68 5.77 10.77
CA GLN A 202 11.22 7.04 11.30
C GLN A 202 12.41 8.01 11.31
N SER A 203 12.34 9.03 10.46
CA SER A 203 13.36 10.07 10.41
C SER A 203 13.04 11.13 11.46
N GLN A 204 13.90 11.28 12.46
CA GLN A 204 13.95 12.50 13.26
C GLN A 204 14.36 13.66 12.34
N GLU A 205 13.53 14.70 12.25
CA GLU A 205 13.70 15.78 11.27
C GLU A 205 14.89 16.71 11.55
N CYS A 206 15.54 16.59 12.72
CA CYS A 206 16.44 17.63 13.22
C CYS A 206 17.89 17.20 13.49
N ILE A 207 18.30 15.95 13.22
CA ILE A 207 19.68 15.50 13.50
C ILE A 207 20.30 14.88 12.26
N VAL A 208 21.33 15.53 11.71
CA VAL A 208 22.23 14.93 10.73
C VAL A 208 23.00 13.83 11.46
N GLN A 209 22.51 12.59 11.35
CA GLN A 209 23.23 11.45 11.89
C GLN A 209 24.47 11.20 11.02
N THR A 210 25.62 11.03 11.64
CA THR A 210 26.83 10.58 10.95
C THR A 210 26.58 9.22 10.30
N ALA A 211 27.25 8.96 9.17
CA ALA A 211 27.14 7.68 8.50
C ALA A 211 27.45 6.52 9.49
N PRO A 212 26.71 5.40 9.41
CA PRO A 212 26.89 4.29 10.32
C PRO A 212 28.34 3.83 10.35
N ASN A 213 28.90 3.65 11.54
CA ASN A 213 30.19 2.99 11.69
C ASN A 213 30.01 1.50 11.36
N THR A 214 30.47 1.07 10.19
CA THR A 214 30.35 -0.32 9.72
C THR A 214 31.44 -1.23 10.27
N ASN A 215 32.39 -0.70 11.07
CA ASN A 215 33.48 -1.51 11.61
C ASN A 215 32.95 -2.61 12.54
N GLY A 216 33.17 -3.87 12.14
CA GLY A 216 32.76 -5.05 12.90
C GLY A 216 31.37 -5.60 12.55
N VAL A 217 30.59 -4.91 11.72
CA VAL A 217 29.31 -5.42 11.22
C VAL A 217 29.59 -6.53 10.20
N LYS A 218 29.09 -7.74 10.48
CA LYS A 218 29.24 -8.87 9.57
C LYS A 218 28.18 -8.80 8.46
N PRO A 219 28.55 -9.03 7.19
CA PRO A 219 27.59 -9.08 6.10
C PRO A 219 26.60 -10.23 6.30
N CYS A 220 25.32 -9.98 6.03
CA CYS A 220 24.29 -11.02 6.01
C CYS A 220 24.24 -11.68 4.63
N ASN A 221 24.93 -12.81 4.49
CA ASN A 221 25.10 -13.50 3.20
C ASN A 221 23.82 -14.17 2.66
N LYS A 222 22.68 -14.03 3.35
CA LYS A 222 21.39 -14.60 2.94
C LYS A 222 20.34 -13.55 2.62
N LEU A 223 20.63 -12.26 2.84
CA LEU A 223 19.68 -11.18 2.64
C LEU A 223 19.43 -10.98 1.14
N ARG A 224 18.20 -11.30 0.68
CA ARG A 224 17.80 -11.26 -0.73
C ARG A 224 16.81 -10.14 -1.03
N SER A 225 15.94 -9.81 -0.10
CA SER A 225 14.83 -8.87 -0.31
C SER A 225 14.86 -7.79 0.75
N VAL A 226 14.97 -6.54 0.35
CA VAL A 226 14.97 -5.39 1.27
C VAL A 226 13.93 -4.37 0.82
N THR A 227 13.06 -3.96 1.74
CA THR A 227 12.04 -2.94 1.51
C THR A 227 12.15 -1.88 2.59
N PHE A 228 12.51 -0.67 2.20
CA PHE A 228 12.43 0.52 3.05
C PHE A 228 11.09 1.20 2.81
N THR A 229 10.27 1.29 3.84
CA THR A 229 9.02 2.04 3.82
C THR A 229 9.21 3.40 4.50
N GLY A 230 8.59 4.44 3.96
CA GLY A 230 8.84 5.83 4.37
C GLY A 230 9.99 6.48 3.58
N TRP A 231 10.24 7.76 3.85
CA TRP A 231 11.17 8.58 3.07
C TRP A 231 12.59 8.58 3.69
N ILE A 232 13.57 8.16 2.91
CA ILE A 232 14.99 8.21 3.27
C ILE A 232 15.52 9.61 2.96
N LYS A 233 15.83 10.39 4.01
CA LYS A 233 16.29 11.78 3.89
C LYS A 233 17.81 11.95 3.69
N TYR A 234 18.62 10.90 3.86
CA TYR A 234 20.09 10.97 3.75
C TYR A 234 20.66 9.77 2.97
N PHE A 235 21.05 9.98 1.71
CA PHE A 235 21.48 8.88 0.83
C PHE A 235 22.85 8.27 1.18
N ASP A 236 23.76 9.03 1.79
CA ASP A 236 25.11 8.49 2.11
C ASP A 236 25.06 7.30 3.07
N HIS A 237 24.05 7.22 3.94
CA HIS A 237 23.83 6.05 4.80
C HIS A 237 23.46 4.81 3.99
N MET A 238 22.75 4.99 2.88
CA MET A 238 22.39 3.92 1.96
C MET A 238 23.61 3.42 1.18
N LYS A 239 24.55 4.30 0.80
CA LYS A 239 25.82 3.85 0.17
C LYS A 239 26.58 2.87 1.07
N SER A 240 26.66 3.15 2.38
CA SER A 240 27.26 2.23 3.36
C SER A 240 26.49 0.91 3.46
N PHE A 241 25.15 0.96 3.35
CA PHE A 241 24.30 -0.22 3.40
C PHE A 241 24.54 -1.10 2.18
N PHE A 242 24.61 -0.49 0.99
CA PHE A 242 24.90 -1.18 -0.27
C PHE A 242 26.28 -1.83 -0.24
N ALA A 243 27.30 -1.12 0.25
CA ALA A 243 28.65 -1.65 0.35
C ALA A 243 28.73 -2.86 1.32
N THR A 244 27.95 -2.85 2.40
CA THR A 244 28.00 -3.89 3.44
C THR A 244 27.13 -5.10 3.12
N PHE A 245 25.92 -4.88 2.59
CA PHE A 245 24.90 -5.92 2.44
C PHE A 245 24.47 -6.17 0.99
N GLY A 246 24.89 -5.33 0.04
CA GLY A 246 24.38 -5.32 -1.34
C GLY A 246 24.63 -6.60 -2.14
N SER A 247 25.72 -7.30 -1.88
CA SER A 247 26.20 -8.41 -2.74
C SER A 247 25.21 -9.59 -2.91
N THR A 248 24.24 -9.73 -2.00
CA THR A 248 23.27 -10.82 -2.02
C THR A 248 21.84 -10.37 -2.32
N ILE A 249 21.59 -9.07 -2.40
CA ILE A 249 20.26 -8.50 -2.58
C ILE A 249 19.82 -8.72 -4.03
N GLU A 250 18.67 -9.35 -4.19
CA GLU A 250 18.00 -9.65 -5.46
C GLU A 250 16.86 -8.64 -5.73
N TYR A 251 16.27 -8.10 -4.66
CA TYR A 251 15.18 -7.12 -4.71
C TYR A 251 15.39 -6.00 -3.68
N LEU A 252 15.29 -4.76 -4.15
CA LEU A 252 15.34 -3.55 -3.33
C LEU A 252 14.11 -2.69 -3.59
N SER A 253 13.48 -2.18 -2.52
CA SER A 253 12.47 -1.13 -2.60
C SER A 253 12.83 0.00 -1.65
N MET A 254 12.81 1.24 -2.13
CA MET A 254 13.13 2.41 -1.31
C MET A 254 12.54 3.70 -1.87
N ASN A 255 12.18 4.60 -0.95
CA ASN A 255 11.75 5.96 -1.27
C ASN A 255 12.78 6.95 -0.72
N ILE A 256 13.23 7.90 -1.52
CA ILE A 256 14.26 8.89 -1.19
C ILE A 256 13.66 10.28 -1.25
N ASP A 257 13.98 11.12 -0.26
CA ASP A 257 13.67 12.54 -0.24
C ASP A 257 14.97 13.34 -0.26
N THR A 258 15.20 14.14 -1.31
CA THR A 258 16.43 14.91 -1.53
C THR A 258 16.30 16.38 -1.10
N ARG A 259 15.24 16.76 -0.35
CA ARG A 259 15.09 18.14 0.13
C ARG A 259 16.31 18.66 0.90
N TYR A 260 17.06 17.77 1.53
CA TYR A 260 18.11 18.13 2.49
C TYR A 260 19.54 17.94 1.96
N TYR A 261 19.74 17.48 0.71
CA TYR A 261 21.08 17.25 0.15
C TYR A 261 21.08 17.18 -1.38
N LEU A 262 22.25 17.41 -1.98
CA LEU A 262 22.46 17.22 -3.41
C LEU A 262 22.51 15.74 -3.75
N PHE A 263 21.63 15.29 -4.63
CA PHE A 263 21.54 13.89 -5.03
C PHE A 263 22.47 13.59 -6.21
N ASP A 264 23.57 12.90 -5.94
CA ASP A 264 24.45 12.39 -6.98
C ASP A 264 23.88 11.09 -7.58
N GLY A 265 23.13 11.24 -8.68
CA GLY A 265 22.54 10.10 -9.38
C GLY A 265 23.57 9.11 -9.93
N LYS A 266 24.76 9.56 -10.34
CA LYS A 266 25.85 8.67 -10.77
C LYS A 266 26.42 7.89 -9.60
N GLY A 267 26.51 8.52 -8.43
CA GLY A 267 26.85 7.87 -7.18
C GLY A 267 25.83 6.81 -6.74
N LEU A 268 24.53 7.05 -6.97
CA LEU A 268 23.48 6.05 -6.79
C LEU A 268 23.64 4.88 -7.76
N GLU A 269 23.80 5.18 -9.04
CA GLU A 269 23.98 4.18 -10.10
C GLU A 269 25.18 3.27 -9.77
N HIS A 270 26.34 3.86 -9.47
CA HIS A 270 27.52 3.11 -9.04
C HIS A 270 27.26 2.32 -7.75
N GLY A 271 26.56 2.90 -6.78
CA GLY A 271 26.21 2.22 -5.53
C GLY A 271 25.33 1.00 -5.73
N LEU A 272 24.31 1.08 -6.60
CA LEU A 272 23.40 -0.01 -6.88
C LEU A 272 24.05 -1.06 -7.79
N LEU A 273 24.64 -0.65 -8.91
CA LEU A 273 25.17 -1.56 -9.92
C LEU A 273 26.45 -2.26 -9.47
N ASP A 274 27.40 -1.52 -8.86
CA ASP A 274 28.69 -2.11 -8.49
C ASP A 274 28.61 -2.90 -7.18
N LYS A 275 27.72 -2.51 -6.26
CA LYS A 275 27.61 -3.16 -4.94
C LYS A 275 26.48 -4.19 -4.86
N MET A 276 25.47 -4.13 -5.73
CA MET A 276 24.38 -5.11 -5.78
C MET A 276 24.35 -5.92 -7.08
N LEU A 277 25.41 -6.70 -7.31
CA LEU A 277 25.58 -7.52 -8.52
C LEU A 277 24.45 -8.54 -8.78
N ARG A 278 23.60 -8.83 -7.79
CA ARG A 278 22.46 -9.75 -7.90
C ARG A 278 21.11 -9.03 -8.03
N LEU A 279 21.10 -7.70 -8.00
CA LEU A 279 19.87 -6.93 -8.08
C LEU A 279 19.18 -7.23 -9.41
N SER A 280 17.99 -7.82 -9.31
CA SER A 280 17.17 -8.23 -10.46
C SER A 280 15.88 -7.44 -10.55
N SER A 281 15.50 -6.77 -9.47
CA SER A 281 14.27 -5.97 -9.37
C SER A 281 14.47 -4.82 -8.41
N LEU A 282 14.01 -3.64 -8.79
CA LEU A 282 14.19 -2.40 -8.05
C LEU A 282 12.91 -1.56 -8.10
N ASP A 283 12.42 -1.19 -6.91
CA ASP A 283 11.27 -0.30 -6.74
C ASP A 283 11.79 0.98 -6.12
N PHE A 284 11.82 2.04 -6.89
CA PHE A 284 12.55 3.23 -6.50
C PHE A 284 11.68 4.45 -6.68
N ILE A 285 11.63 5.29 -5.65
CA ILE A 285 10.93 6.57 -5.66
C ILE A 285 11.93 7.62 -5.21
N ILE A 286 12.20 8.63 -6.01
CA ILE A 286 12.94 9.82 -5.57
C ILE A 286 11.99 10.99 -5.57
N PHE A 287 12.03 11.78 -4.50
CA PHE A 287 11.39 13.07 -4.35
C PHE A 287 12.48 14.13 -4.21
N SER A 288 12.43 15.18 -5.03
CA SER A 288 13.44 16.24 -5.04
C SER A 288 12.76 17.60 -5.26
N PRO A 289 13.06 18.65 -4.49
CA PRO A 289 12.55 19.99 -4.78
C PRO A 289 13.38 20.73 -5.86
N LEU A 290 12.79 21.59 -6.70
CA LEU A 290 13.45 22.44 -7.71
C LEU A 290 14.45 23.41 -7.06
N ALA A 291 14.26 23.77 -5.79
CA ALA A 291 15.22 24.58 -5.05
C ALA A 291 16.56 23.86 -4.80
N SER A 292 16.63 22.53 -4.99
CA SER A 292 17.91 21.81 -4.97
C SER A 292 18.68 22.18 -6.25
N ARG A 293 19.86 22.80 -6.06
CA ARG A 293 20.58 23.59 -7.08
C ARG A 293 20.99 22.84 -8.35
N ASP A 294 20.85 21.52 -8.40
CA ASP A 294 21.03 20.72 -9.60
C ASP A 294 19.86 19.73 -9.70
N PRO A 295 18.96 19.86 -10.70
CA PRO A 295 17.89 18.89 -10.91
C PRO A 295 18.52 17.54 -11.23
N ILE A 296 17.95 16.46 -10.70
CA ILE A 296 18.41 15.12 -11.04
C ILE A 296 18.25 14.93 -12.55
N GLU A 297 19.38 14.89 -13.27
CA GLU A 297 19.40 14.78 -14.73
C GLU A 297 18.79 13.44 -15.15
N ILE A 298 17.72 13.49 -15.97
CA ILE A 298 17.03 12.32 -16.51
C ILE A 298 17.99 11.35 -17.22
N GLU A 299 19.04 11.88 -17.84
CA GLU A 299 20.10 11.16 -18.53
C GLU A 299 20.78 10.12 -17.63
N THR A 300 20.84 10.38 -16.32
CA THR A 300 21.39 9.45 -15.32
C THR A 300 20.63 8.13 -15.30
N PHE A 301 19.32 8.15 -15.54
CA PHE A 301 18.46 6.95 -15.53
C PHE A 301 18.19 6.39 -16.93
N GLN A 302 18.72 7.03 -17.96
CA GLN A 302 18.66 6.53 -19.34
C GLN A 302 19.83 5.60 -19.68
N SER A 303 20.76 5.39 -18.74
CA SER A 303 21.89 4.48 -18.94
C SER A 303 21.41 3.05 -19.25
N PHE A 304 22.17 2.32 -20.06
CA PHE A 304 21.87 0.91 -20.39
C PHE A 304 21.71 0.05 -19.13
N ALA A 305 22.39 0.41 -18.04
CA ALA A 305 22.33 -0.35 -16.81
C ALA A 305 20.97 -0.19 -16.10
N TRP A 306 20.42 1.01 -16.10
CA TRP A 306 19.09 1.32 -15.58
C TRP A 306 17.96 0.69 -16.41
N GLN A 307 18.15 0.62 -17.74
CA GLN A 307 17.22 -0.07 -18.64
C GLN A 307 17.06 -1.57 -18.35
N ASN A 308 17.94 -2.21 -17.58
CA ASN A 308 17.73 -3.60 -17.14
C ASN A 308 16.56 -3.75 -16.14
N PHE A 309 16.17 -2.66 -15.48
CA PHE A 309 15.10 -2.64 -14.48
C PHE A 309 13.78 -2.08 -15.03
N ASN A 310 13.64 -2.01 -16.36
CA ASN A 310 12.52 -1.40 -17.10
C ASN A 310 11.12 -1.67 -16.50
N PRO A 311 10.20 -0.68 -16.54
CA PRO A 311 10.37 0.68 -17.08
C PRO A 311 10.68 1.74 -16.01
N ILE A 312 11.50 2.72 -16.38
CA ILE A 312 11.78 3.91 -15.56
C ILE A 312 10.92 5.07 -16.06
N ALA A 313 10.17 5.65 -15.14
CA ALA A 313 9.35 6.83 -15.33
C ALA A 313 10.04 8.02 -14.64
N TYR A 314 10.25 9.10 -15.38
CA TYR A 314 10.72 10.38 -14.85
C TYR A 314 9.59 11.40 -14.93
N TRP A 315 9.38 12.15 -13.86
CA TRP A 315 8.40 13.22 -13.82
C TRP A 315 9.01 14.49 -13.20
N ASN A 316 8.63 15.63 -13.76
CA ASN A 316 8.90 16.96 -13.24
C ASN A 316 7.55 17.63 -12.97
N ASP A 317 7.24 17.91 -11.71
CA ASP A 317 6.16 18.79 -11.30
C ASP A 317 6.72 20.21 -11.17
N VAL A 318 6.57 20.98 -12.25
CA VAL A 318 7.02 22.38 -12.32
C VAL A 318 6.30 23.26 -11.29
N ARG A 319 5.10 22.88 -10.83
CA ARG A 319 4.26 23.71 -9.94
C ARG A 319 4.51 23.44 -8.47
N ALA A 320 4.70 22.16 -8.12
CA ALA A 320 5.09 21.79 -6.76
C ALA A 320 6.57 22.09 -6.50
N GLU A 321 7.25 22.66 -7.49
CA GLU A 321 8.68 22.80 -7.53
C GLU A 321 9.37 21.47 -7.22
N GLN A 322 9.04 20.40 -7.94
CA GLN A 322 9.48 19.04 -7.59
C GLN A 322 9.87 18.18 -8.79
N HIS A 323 10.91 17.36 -8.65
CA HIS A 323 11.21 16.23 -9.50
C HIS A 323 10.86 14.94 -8.77
N MET A 324 10.20 14.02 -9.47
CA MET A 324 10.07 12.66 -9.00
C MET A 324 10.50 11.64 -10.04
N ILE A 325 11.35 10.70 -9.61
CA ILE A 325 11.84 9.61 -10.46
C ILE A 325 11.34 8.31 -9.87
N PHE A 326 10.68 7.52 -10.69
CA PHE A 326 10.15 6.24 -10.31
C PHE A 326 10.70 5.15 -11.21
N THR A 327 11.38 4.14 -10.66
CA THR A 327 11.42 2.85 -11.35
C THR A 327 10.17 2.11 -10.91
N LEU A 328 9.22 1.92 -11.83
CA LEU A 328 8.02 1.20 -11.45
C LEU A 328 8.40 -0.27 -11.23
N PRO A 329 8.14 -0.84 -10.04
CA PRO A 329 8.18 -2.28 -9.87
C PRO A 329 7.44 -2.95 -11.00
N TYR A 330 7.97 -4.09 -11.42
CA TYR A 330 7.22 -5.17 -12.04
C TYR A 330 5.98 -5.59 -11.23
N LYS A 331 5.55 -4.95 -10.12
CA LYS A 331 4.51 -5.37 -9.16
C LYS A 331 3.55 -4.31 -8.61
N SER A 332 3.74 -3.00 -8.86
CA SER A 332 2.74 -2.04 -8.37
C SER A 332 1.46 -2.18 -9.18
N ASN A 333 0.33 -2.30 -8.48
CA ASN A 333 -1.00 -2.24 -9.09
C ASN A 333 -1.55 -0.81 -9.19
N LEU A 334 -0.83 0.18 -8.65
CA LEU A 334 -1.26 1.57 -8.54
C LEU A 334 -0.15 2.50 -9.07
N PHE A 335 -0.54 3.47 -9.90
CA PHE A 335 0.30 4.59 -10.31
C PHE A 335 -0.35 5.87 -9.83
N GLU A 336 0.25 6.51 -8.82
CA GLU A 336 -0.19 7.80 -8.32
C GLU A 336 0.52 8.91 -9.09
N TYR A 337 -0.16 10.04 -9.32
CA TYR A 337 0.38 11.27 -9.93
C TYR A 337 0.61 11.26 -11.45
N PHE A 338 -0.28 10.63 -12.21
CA PHE A 338 -0.28 10.74 -13.67
C PHE A 338 -0.77 12.13 -14.13
N SER A 339 -0.01 12.82 -14.97
CA SER A 339 -0.32 14.17 -15.46
C SER A 339 -0.06 14.34 -16.97
N ASN A 340 -0.59 15.40 -17.59
CA ASN A 340 -0.32 15.70 -18.99
C ASN A 340 1.17 16.03 -19.23
N ASP A 341 1.83 16.64 -18.23
CA ASP A 341 3.26 16.94 -18.29
C ASP A 341 4.09 15.65 -18.29
N PHE A 342 3.67 14.63 -17.54
CA PHE A 342 4.28 13.29 -17.59
C PHE A 342 4.17 12.67 -19.00
N VAL A 343 2.99 12.73 -19.62
CA VAL A 343 2.77 12.20 -20.98
C VAL A 343 3.66 12.91 -21.99
N SER A 344 3.67 14.25 -21.96
CA SER A 344 4.47 15.08 -22.88
C SER A 344 5.96 14.76 -22.78
N ASN A 345 6.48 14.57 -21.56
CA ASN A 345 7.87 14.19 -21.31
C ASN A 345 8.18 12.76 -21.79
N CYS A 346 7.26 11.82 -21.67
CA CYS A 346 7.46 10.46 -22.17
C CYS A 346 7.44 10.39 -23.71
N VAL A 347 6.54 11.13 -24.35
CA VAL A 347 6.40 11.15 -25.82
C VAL A 347 7.60 11.85 -26.48
N SER A 348 8.01 13.01 -25.95
CA SER A 348 9.14 13.78 -26.49
C SER A 348 10.49 13.05 -26.41
N ASN A 349 10.69 12.23 -25.38
CA ASN A 349 11.93 11.47 -25.17
C ASN A 349 12.03 10.16 -25.98
N GLN A 350 11.08 9.87 -26.89
CA GLN A 350 11.07 8.66 -27.73
C GLN A 350 11.18 7.32 -26.96
N SER A 351 10.86 7.28 -25.66
CA SER A 351 10.87 6.08 -24.83
C SER A 351 9.63 5.20 -25.06
N VAL A 352 9.31 4.92 -26.32
CA VAL A 352 8.04 4.31 -26.75
C VAL A 352 7.98 2.78 -26.54
N SER A 353 8.91 2.21 -25.77
CA SER A 353 8.86 0.80 -25.33
C SER A 353 8.39 0.62 -23.89
N ILE A 354 7.73 1.62 -23.30
CA ILE A 354 7.20 1.56 -21.94
C ILE A 354 5.83 0.89 -21.95
N CYS A 355 5.68 -0.20 -21.19
CA CYS A 355 4.42 -0.88 -20.95
C CYS A 355 4.34 -1.29 -19.47
N PHE A 356 3.26 -0.91 -18.79
CA PHE A 356 3.00 -1.17 -17.37
C PHE A 356 1.84 -2.15 -17.20
N GLU A 357 2.05 -3.41 -17.57
CA GLU A 357 1.01 -4.46 -17.53
C GLU A 357 0.47 -4.75 -16.12
N ARG A 358 1.20 -4.41 -15.07
CA ARG A 358 0.84 -4.71 -13.67
C ARG A 358 0.00 -3.63 -13.02
N VAL A 359 -0.03 -2.44 -13.60
CA VAL A 359 -0.76 -1.29 -13.05
C VAL A 359 -2.23 -1.45 -13.42
N HIS A 360 -3.07 -1.53 -12.39
CA HIS A 360 -4.52 -1.65 -12.52
C HIS A 360 -5.25 -0.36 -12.14
N THR A 361 -4.62 0.51 -11.36
CA THR A 361 -5.18 1.79 -10.94
C THR A 361 -4.27 2.95 -11.35
N LEU A 362 -4.83 3.94 -12.01
CA LEU A 362 -4.18 5.22 -12.30
C LEU A 362 -4.85 6.32 -11.49
N SER A 363 -4.09 7.07 -10.72
CA SER A 363 -4.55 8.32 -10.10
C SER A 363 -3.92 9.49 -10.85
N MET A 364 -4.76 10.32 -11.46
CA MET A 364 -4.38 11.46 -12.27
C MET A 364 -4.67 12.76 -11.53
N THR A 365 -3.73 13.69 -11.59
CA THR A 365 -3.86 15.04 -11.02
C THR A 365 -3.67 16.04 -12.17
N PRO A 366 -4.72 16.32 -12.96
CA PRO A 366 -4.57 17.13 -14.16
C PRO A 366 -4.13 18.53 -13.80
N THR A 367 -3.00 18.95 -14.36
CA THR A 367 -2.45 20.30 -14.22
C THR A 367 -3.00 21.20 -15.35
N THR A 368 -3.26 20.63 -16.52
CA THR A 368 -3.88 21.26 -17.70
C THR A 368 -5.13 20.46 -18.12
N PRO A 369 -5.99 21.00 -19.02
CA PRO A 369 -7.14 20.26 -19.54
C PRO A 369 -6.72 18.90 -20.09
N LEU A 370 -7.47 17.86 -19.77
CA LEU A 370 -7.23 16.51 -20.25
C LEU A 370 -7.38 16.46 -21.78
N ASN A 371 -6.41 15.85 -22.46
CA ASN A 371 -6.32 15.85 -23.92
C ASN A 371 -6.25 14.44 -24.54
N LEU A 372 -6.37 14.38 -25.87
CA LEU A 372 -6.41 13.12 -26.60
C LEU A 372 -5.12 12.30 -26.46
N GLU A 373 -3.98 12.99 -26.47
CA GLU A 373 -2.66 12.38 -26.31
C GLU A 373 -2.54 11.62 -24.98
N THR A 374 -3.07 12.21 -23.89
CA THR A 374 -3.07 11.60 -22.56
C THR A 374 -3.80 10.26 -22.54
N PHE A 375 -4.97 10.16 -23.19
CA PHE A 375 -5.72 8.90 -23.20
C PHE A 375 -5.19 7.87 -24.18
N LEU A 376 -4.67 8.30 -25.34
CA LEU A 376 -3.95 7.40 -26.25
C LEU A 376 -2.69 6.82 -25.57
N PHE A 377 -2.01 7.63 -24.76
CA PHE A 377 -0.91 7.17 -23.93
C PHE A 377 -1.39 6.14 -22.91
N ILE A 378 -2.49 6.41 -22.20
CA ILE A 378 -3.06 5.46 -21.23
C ILE A 378 -3.36 4.11 -21.89
N GLU A 379 -4.08 4.12 -23.00
CA GLU A 379 -4.48 2.91 -23.74
C GLU A 379 -3.26 2.06 -24.14
N LYS A 380 -2.21 2.72 -24.63
CA LYS A 380 -1.00 2.05 -25.11
C LYS A 380 -0.10 1.54 -23.98
N VAL A 381 0.06 2.33 -22.93
CA VAL A 381 1.08 2.12 -21.89
C VAL A 381 0.55 1.32 -20.71
N PHE A 382 -0.76 1.35 -20.44
CA PHE A 382 -1.39 0.67 -19.31
C PHE A 382 -2.48 -0.31 -19.79
N PRO A 383 -2.14 -1.40 -20.50
CA PRO A 383 -3.13 -2.26 -21.16
C PRO A 383 -4.11 -2.97 -20.20
N ASN A 384 -3.74 -3.10 -18.92
CA ASN A 384 -4.55 -3.77 -17.89
C ASN A 384 -5.12 -2.80 -16.85
N VAL A 385 -5.17 -1.49 -17.15
CA VAL A 385 -5.79 -0.51 -16.24
C VAL A 385 -7.29 -0.80 -16.13
N THR A 386 -7.77 -0.95 -14.90
CA THR A 386 -9.19 -1.17 -14.58
C THR A 386 -9.83 -0.01 -13.84
N THR A 387 -9.00 0.83 -13.21
CA THR A 387 -9.45 1.97 -12.39
C THR A 387 -8.72 3.23 -12.80
N ILE A 388 -9.47 4.31 -13.07
CA ILE A 388 -8.93 5.66 -13.22
C ILE A 388 -9.54 6.56 -12.16
N LYS A 389 -8.69 7.29 -11.43
CA LYS A 389 -9.08 8.28 -10.44
C LYS A 389 -8.61 9.65 -10.88
N LEU A 390 -9.51 10.60 -11.03
CA LEU A 390 -9.17 12.01 -11.20
C LEU A 390 -9.20 12.66 -9.81
N ILE A 391 -8.03 12.99 -9.28
CA ILE A 391 -7.86 13.58 -7.95
C ILE A 391 -7.52 15.05 -8.14
N HIS A 392 -8.30 15.93 -7.48
CA HIS A 392 -7.97 17.32 -7.16
C HIS A 392 -7.43 18.17 -8.33
N TRP A 393 -8.27 19.05 -8.89
CA TRP A 393 -7.82 20.00 -9.89
C TRP A 393 -7.21 21.22 -9.19
N ILE A 394 -5.89 21.39 -9.27
CA ILE A 394 -5.24 22.60 -8.74
C ILE A 394 -5.44 23.74 -9.74
N ILE A 395 -6.58 24.43 -9.65
CA ILE A 395 -6.81 25.76 -10.23
C ILE A 395 -7.01 26.77 -9.08
N ASP A 396 -6.13 26.76 -8.09
CA ASP A 396 -6.09 27.84 -7.09
C ASP A 396 -4.99 28.88 -7.37
N LEU A 397 -4.15 28.69 -8.40
CA LEU A 397 -2.96 29.54 -8.65
C LEU A 397 -3.06 30.50 -9.84
N LEU A 398 -4.20 30.60 -10.53
CA LEU A 398 -4.44 31.67 -11.52
C LEU A 398 -5.37 32.79 -11.00
N ASN A 399 -5.82 32.70 -9.75
CA ASN A 399 -6.74 33.67 -9.15
C ASN A 399 -6.06 34.78 -8.33
N GLU A 400 -4.83 35.18 -8.68
CA GLU A 400 -4.23 36.40 -8.09
C GLU A 400 -4.67 37.71 -8.77
N SER A 401 -5.57 37.66 -9.76
CA SER A 401 -6.26 38.87 -10.24
C SER A 401 -7.77 38.72 -10.05
N GLU A 402 -8.33 39.57 -9.17
CA GLU A 402 -9.77 39.66 -8.87
C GLU A 402 -10.66 39.95 -10.11
N ASP A 403 -10.07 40.20 -11.28
CA ASP A 403 -10.77 40.54 -12.53
C ASP A 403 -10.99 39.35 -13.51
N GLU A 404 -10.54 38.13 -13.21
CA GLU A 404 -10.70 36.95 -14.11
C GLU A 404 -11.67 35.85 -13.61
N GLN A 405 -12.67 36.19 -12.78
CA GLN A 405 -13.68 35.25 -12.27
C GLN A 405 -14.60 34.61 -13.34
N ASP A 406 -14.47 34.96 -14.63
CA ASP A 406 -15.34 34.50 -15.73
C ASP A 406 -14.68 33.54 -16.74
N ARG A 407 -13.44 33.06 -16.50
CA ARG A 407 -12.86 32.04 -17.39
C ARG A 407 -13.42 30.66 -17.02
N ASN A 408 -14.40 30.19 -17.80
CA ASN A 408 -14.80 28.78 -17.88
C ASN A 408 -13.56 27.91 -18.18
N VAL A 409 -12.88 27.40 -17.16
CA VAL A 409 -11.76 26.48 -17.36
C VAL A 409 -12.35 25.12 -17.73
N THR A 410 -12.17 24.71 -18.99
CA THR A 410 -12.68 23.43 -19.51
C THR A 410 -11.81 22.28 -19.01
N VAL A 411 -12.41 21.26 -18.38
CA VAL A 411 -11.73 20.04 -17.88
C VAL A 411 -11.05 19.25 -18.99
N MET A 412 -11.60 19.35 -20.20
CA MET A 412 -11.26 18.54 -21.35
C MET A 412 -11.01 19.43 -22.55
N SER A 413 -9.97 19.14 -23.33
CA SER A 413 -9.69 19.86 -24.58
C SER A 413 -10.64 19.46 -25.72
N GLU A 414 -10.77 20.32 -26.72
CA GLU A 414 -11.71 20.14 -27.84
C GLU A 414 -11.40 18.88 -28.68
N ASP A 415 -10.13 18.56 -28.90
CA ASP A 415 -9.70 17.35 -29.63
C ASP A 415 -10.21 16.07 -28.95
N LEU A 416 -10.12 16.00 -27.62
CA LEU A 416 -10.63 14.87 -26.86
C LEU A 416 -12.16 14.84 -26.85
N LEU A 417 -12.83 15.99 -26.78
CA LEU A 417 -14.30 16.09 -26.85
C LEU A 417 -14.86 15.67 -28.21
N LEU A 418 -14.14 15.95 -29.30
CA LEU A 418 -14.58 15.70 -30.68
C LEU A 418 -14.20 14.30 -31.19
N ASP A 419 -13.15 13.67 -30.65
CA ASP A 419 -12.82 12.28 -30.98
C ASP A 419 -13.97 11.37 -30.54
N THR A 420 -14.42 10.44 -31.38
CA THR A 420 -15.42 9.42 -31.01
C THR A 420 -14.89 8.00 -31.11
N SER A 421 -13.66 7.82 -31.58
CA SER A 421 -12.99 6.53 -31.78
C SER A 421 -12.27 6.02 -30.55
N LEU A 422 -11.69 6.91 -29.74
CA LEU A 422 -10.96 6.53 -28.53
C LEU A 422 -11.89 5.82 -27.53
N GLN A 423 -11.49 4.60 -27.14
CA GLN A 423 -12.12 3.80 -26.10
C GLN A 423 -11.05 3.04 -25.32
N ILE A 424 -11.19 2.98 -23.99
CA ILE A 424 -10.35 2.22 -23.08
C ILE A 424 -11.23 1.19 -22.36
N PRO A 425 -11.54 0.06 -23.01
CA PRO A 425 -12.53 -0.91 -22.53
C PRO A 425 -12.09 -1.67 -21.28
N SER A 426 -10.80 -1.61 -20.91
CA SER A 426 -10.28 -2.24 -19.70
C SER A 426 -10.75 -1.54 -18.43
N VAL A 427 -11.09 -0.24 -18.50
CA VAL A 427 -11.52 0.57 -17.34
C VAL A 427 -12.95 0.21 -16.95
N THR A 428 -13.09 -0.31 -15.73
CA THR A 428 -14.37 -0.72 -15.12
C THR A 428 -14.78 0.18 -13.96
N LYS A 429 -13.83 0.96 -13.41
CA LYS A 429 -14.06 1.90 -12.32
C LYS A 429 -13.51 3.28 -12.65
N PHE A 430 -14.32 4.32 -12.42
CA PHE A 430 -13.92 5.70 -12.63
C PHE A 430 -14.30 6.54 -11.40
N CYS A 431 -13.32 7.24 -10.84
CA CYS A 431 -13.49 8.08 -9.66
C CYS A 431 -13.20 9.52 -10.04
N ILE A 432 -14.10 10.43 -9.72
CA ILE A 432 -13.94 11.86 -9.99
C ILE A 432 -14.07 12.62 -8.68
N ASN A 433 -12.99 13.28 -8.28
CA ASN A 433 -12.96 14.19 -7.15
C ASN A 433 -12.40 15.55 -7.61
N LEU A 434 -13.23 16.31 -8.34
CA LEU A 434 -12.87 17.62 -8.91
C LEU A 434 -13.75 18.70 -8.28
N TRP A 435 -13.13 19.79 -7.82
CA TRP A 435 -13.86 20.94 -7.28
C TRP A 435 -14.46 21.76 -8.44
N SER A 436 -15.76 22.08 -8.33
CA SER A 436 -16.55 23.12 -9.03
C SER A 436 -16.61 23.16 -10.58
N SER A 437 -15.89 22.34 -11.32
CA SER A 437 -15.67 22.55 -12.77
C SER A 437 -16.00 21.36 -13.68
N PHE A 438 -16.52 20.27 -13.11
CA PHE A 438 -16.98 19.09 -13.85
C PHE A 438 -18.46 19.16 -14.30
N ASN A 439 -19.09 20.33 -14.26
CA ASN A 439 -20.55 20.46 -14.45
C ASN A 439 -21.04 20.47 -15.91
N ASP A 440 -20.24 19.98 -16.87
CA ASP A 440 -20.65 19.92 -18.27
C ASP A 440 -21.09 18.50 -18.66
N TYR A 441 -22.36 18.36 -19.06
CA TYR A 441 -22.91 17.12 -19.60
C TYR A 441 -22.07 16.55 -20.75
N LYS A 442 -21.50 17.39 -21.62
CA LYS A 442 -20.65 16.93 -22.74
C LYS A 442 -19.38 16.26 -22.26
N VAL A 443 -18.76 16.82 -21.21
CA VAL A 443 -17.55 16.25 -20.58
C VAL A 443 -17.89 14.92 -19.93
N PHE A 444 -18.94 14.86 -19.12
CA PHE A 444 -19.40 13.60 -18.51
C PHE A 444 -19.71 12.55 -19.57
N ARG A 445 -20.50 12.91 -20.58
CA ARG A 445 -20.84 12.04 -21.70
C ARG A 445 -19.59 11.49 -22.38
N ARG A 446 -18.57 12.34 -22.55
CA ARG A 446 -17.33 11.93 -23.19
C ARG A 446 -16.56 10.91 -22.36
N PHE A 447 -16.47 11.06 -21.04
CA PHE A 447 -15.86 10.04 -20.18
C PHE A 447 -16.58 8.68 -20.27
N ILE A 448 -17.91 8.69 -20.27
CA ILE A 448 -18.70 7.47 -20.43
C ILE A 448 -18.46 6.80 -21.79
N GLN A 449 -18.17 7.58 -22.84
CA GLN A 449 -17.78 7.04 -24.15
C GLN A 449 -16.37 6.44 -24.16
N ILE A 450 -15.42 7.10 -23.49
CA ILE A 450 -14.05 6.59 -23.38
C ILE A 450 -14.04 5.28 -22.57
N PHE A 451 -14.92 5.10 -21.58
CA PHE A 451 -14.96 3.90 -20.73
C PHE A 451 -16.22 3.05 -20.94
N PRO A 452 -16.33 2.28 -22.04
CA PRO A 452 -17.57 1.61 -22.41
C PRO A 452 -18.01 0.48 -21.44
N ASN A 453 -17.10 -0.04 -20.62
CA ASN A 453 -17.34 -1.16 -19.68
C ASN A 453 -17.41 -0.71 -18.22
N LEU A 454 -17.72 0.56 -17.98
CA LEU A 454 -17.84 1.11 -16.64
C LEU A 454 -18.96 0.41 -15.85
N ILE A 455 -18.63 -0.09 -14.65
CA ILE A 455 -19.57 -0.72 -13.71
C ILE A 455 -19.59 -0.03 -12.34
N CYS A 456 -18.54 0.74 -12.03
CA CYS A 456 -18.38 1.46 -10.78
C CYS A 456 -18.05 2.92 -11.06
N LEU A 457 -18.80 3.82 -10.43
CA LEU A 457 -18.67 5.25 -10.60
C LEU A 457 -18.67 5.93 -9.22
N GLU A 458 -17.62 6.68 -8.93
CA GLU A 458 -17.52 7.52 -7.72
C GLU A 458 -17.51 8.98 -8.15
N LEU A 459 -18.49 9.75 -7.71
CA LEU A 459 -18.73 11.13 -8.14
C LEU A 459 -18.78 12.05 -6.92
N ASP A 460 -17.87 13.02 -6.91
CA ASP A 460 -18.02 14.25 -6.13
C ASP A 460 -18.46 15.35 -7.10
N ILE A 461 -19.76 15.60 -7.19
CA ILE A 461 -20.36 16.43 -8.25
C ILE A 461 -21.44 17.37 -7.69
N GLU A 462 -21.64 18.49 -8.39
CA GLU A 462 -22.79 19.36 -8.13
C GLU A 462 -24.07 18.80 -8.75
N LEU A 463 -25.21 19.20 -8.17
CA LEU A 463 -26.53 18.77 -8.58
C LEU A 463 -26.90 19.18 -10.02
N SER A 464 -26.30 20.27 -10.51
CA SER A 464 -26.52 20.83 -11.85
C SER A 464 -26.21 19.81 -12.96
N LEU A 465 -25.10 19.09 -12.85
CA LEU A 465 -24.72 18.03 -13.79
C LEU A 465 -25.75 16.90 -13.81
N LEU A 466 -26.26 16.49 -12.65
CA LEU A 466 -27.26 15.43 -12.55
C LEU A 466 -28.59 15.85 -13.17
N HIS A 467 -28.99 17.11 -13.00
CA HIS A 467 -30.16 17.66 -13.68
C HIS A 467 -29.97 17.73 -15.20
N ASP A 468 -28.77 18.08 -15.67
CA ASP A 468 -28.47 18.05 -17.10
C ASP A 468 -28.46 16.61 -17.64
N ILE A 469 -27.92 15.63 -16.90
CA ILE A 469 -28.03 14.23 -17.27
C ILE A 469 -29.51 13.83 -17.35
N LEU A 470 -30.34 14.11 -16.35
CA LEU A 470 -31.78 13.84 -16.38
C LEU A 470 -32.46 14.48 -17.59
N LYS A 471 -32.09 15.73 -17.91
CA LYS A 471 -32.66 16.48 -19.03
C LYS A 471 -32.29 15.86 -20.38
N TYR A 472 -31.05 15.43 -20.57
CA TYR A 472 -30.54 14.97 -21.86
C TYR A 472 -30.58 13.44 -22.05
N GLU A 473 -30.69 12.63 -20.99
CA GLU A 473 -30.72 11.16 -21.06
C GLU A 473 -31.90 10.64 -21.89
N HIS A 474 -33.03 11.35 -21.88
CA HIS A 474 -34.20 11.01 -22.70
C HIS A 474 -33.93 11.05 -24.21
N GLU A 475 -33.02 11.92 -24.64
CA GLU A 475 -32.64 12.12 -26.03
C GLU A 475 -31.40 11.30 -26.39
N ASP A 476 -30.56 11.01 -25.39
CA ASP A 476 -29.29 10.30 -25.54
C ASP A 476 -29.37 8.82 -25.13
N LYS A 477 -29.84 7.98 -26.06
CA LYS A 477 -29.95 6.53 -25.87
C LYS A 477 -28.63 5.87 -25.46
N PHE A 478 -27.49 6.43 -25.84
CA PHE A 478 -26.18 5.88 -25.47
C PHE A 478 -25.95 6.03 -23.97
N ILE A 479 -26.15 7.25 -23.44
CA ILE A 479 -25.98 7.53 -22.01
C ILE A 479 -26.94 6.68 -21.18
N LYS A 480 -28.21 6.58 -21.58
CA LYS A 480 -29.16 5.70 -20.92
C LYS A 480 -28.67 4.25 -20.77
N ILE A 481 -28.14 3.68 -21.86
CA ILE A 481 -27.63 2.29 -21.84
C ILE A 481 -26.39 2.18 -20.96
N ALA A 482 -25.51 3.18 -20.98
CA ALA A 482 -24.28 3.17 -20.20
C ALA A 482 -24.54 3.33 -18.70
N LEU A 483 -25.43 4.25 -18.29
CA LEU A 483 -25.79 4.44 -16.88
C LEU A 483 -26.48 3.20 -16.30
N ALA A 484 -27.27 2.49 -17.11
CA ALA A 484 -27.86 1.21 -16.72
C ALA A 484 -26.84 0.09 -16.48
N ARG A 485 -25.56 0.23 -16.87
CA ARG A 485 -24.51 -0.76 -16.57
C ARG A 485 -23.86 -0.55 -15.20
N ILE A 486 -24.05 0.62 -14.60
CA ILE A 486 -23.46 0.94 -13.30
C ILE A 486 -24.14 0.09 -12.23
N GLU A 487 -23.35 -0.72 -11.53
CA GLU A 487 -23.81 -1.56 -10.42
C GLU A 487 -23.41 -0.99 -9.05
N GLN A 488 -22.35 -0.17 -9.03
CA GLN A 488 -21.81 0.47 -7.82
C GLN A 488 -21.71 1.97 -8.05
N LEU A 489 -22.34 2.74 -7.17
CA LEU A 489 -22.40 4.19 -7.26
C LEU A 489 -22.09 4.79 -5.90
N ASP A 490 -21.05 5.63 -5.85
CA ASP A 490 -20.73 6.46 -4.70
C ASP A 490 -20.93 7.92 -5.09
N ILE A 491 -21.78 8.64 -4.36
CA ILE A 491 -22.06 10.05 -4.60
C ILE A 491 -21.76 10.83 -3.34
N THR A 492 -20.86 11.80 -3.46
CA THR A 492 -20.62 12.81 -2.43
C THR A 492 -21.35 14.10 -2.83
N HIS A 493 -22.30 14.53 -2.00
CA HIS A 493 -23.06 15.76 -2.17
C HIS A 493 -22.45 16.89 -1.33
N ARG A 494 -22.22 18.04 -1.97
CA ARG A 494 -21.67 19.24 -1.31
C ARG A 494 -22.72 20.26 -0.86
N ASP A 495 -23.93 20.24 -1.42
CA ASP A 495 -25.02 21.11 -0.96
C ASP A 495 -26.05 20.31 -0.17
N ALA A 496 -26.09 20.52 1.15
CA ALA A 496 -27.00 19.86 2.07
C ALA A 496 -28.48 20.19 1.82
N LYS A 497 -28.80 21.25 1.06
CA LYS A 497 -30.18 21.72 0.88
C LYS A 497 -30.94 21.03 -0.24
N ASN A 498 -30.26 20.35 -1.17
CA ASN A 498 -30.91 19.74 -2.34
C ASN A 498 -30.26 18.40 -2.70
N ILE A 499 -30.47 17.38 -1.87
CA ILE A 499 -29.96 16.02 -2.12
C ILE A 499 -30.92 15.30 -3.09
N LEU A 500 -30.37 14.60 -4.10
CA LEU A 500 -31.18 13.72 -4.96
C LEU A 500 -31.89 12.65 -4.13
N THR A 501 -33.17 12.48 -4.40
CA THR A 501 -33.94 11.37 -3.85
C THR A 501 -33.38 10.05 -4.38
N ASP A 502 -33.52 8.98 -3.59
CA ASP A 502 -33.18 7.63 -4.05
C ASP A 502 -33.92 7.29 -5.36
N ALA A 503 -35.16 7.76 -5.52
CA ALA A 503 -35.95 7.56 -6.72
C ALA A 503 -35.31 8.17 -7.98
N GLU A 504 -34.78 9.39 -7.89
CA GLU A 504 -34.08 10.03 -9.01
C GLU A 504 -32.77 9.31 -9.37
N ILE A 505 -32.06 8.80 -8.36
CA ILE A 505 -30.82 8.04 -8.58
C ILE A 505 -31.14 6.68 -9.22
N TYR A 506 -32.11 5.94 -8.70
CA TYR A 506 -32.52 4.67 -9.32
C TYR A 506 -33.17 4.85 -10.69
N TYR A 507 -33.73 6.02 -10.98
CA TYR A 507 -34.18 6.36 -12.32
C TYR A 507 -33.01 6.45 -13.31
N LEU A 508 -31.95 7.19 -12.95
CA LEU A 508 -30.74 7.34 -13.77
C LEU A 508 -29.91 6.05 -13.83
N PHE A 509 -29.82 5.33 -12.72
CA PHE A 509 -28.96 4.16 -12.54
C PHE A 509 -29.79 2.94 -12.09
N PRO A 510 -30.62 2.37 -12.97
CA PRO A 510 -31.62 1.37 -12.61
C PRO A 510 -31.06 0.05 -12.08
N ASN A 511 -29.78 -0.25 -12.32
CA ASN A 511 -29.13 -1.50 -11.92
C ASN A 511 -28.13 -1.34 -10.76
N VAL A 512 -28.09 -0.18 -10.11
CA VAL A 512 -27.24 0.03 -8.93
C VAL A 512 -27.70 -0.89 -7.79
N LYS A 513 -26.77 -1.71 -7.31
CA LYS A 513 -26.96 -2.63 -6.18
C LYS A 513 -26.38 -2.05 -4.89
N ASN A 514 -25.27 -1.32 -5.01
CA ASN A 514 -24.58 -0.68 -3.91
C ASN A 514 -24.54 0.83 -4.15
N LEU A 515 -25.37 1.56 -3.40
CA LEU A 515 -25.42 3.02 -3.39
C LEU A 515 -24.81 3.52 -2.08
N VAL A 516 -23.76 4.32 -2.17
CA VAL A 516 -23.17 5.05 -1.04
C VAL A 516 -23.44 6.54 -1.26
N LYS A 517 -23.93 7.21 -0.22
CA LYS A 517 -24.18 8.66 -0.23
C LYS A 517 -23.41 9.30 0.91
N HIS A 518 -22.58 10.27 0.57
CA HIS A 518 -21.91 11.13 1.53
C HIS A 518 -22.52 12.53 1.47
N ASN A 519 -22.83 13.11 2.62
CA ASN A 519 -23.15 14.52 2.72
C ASN A 519 -21.91 15.21 3.28
N CYS A 520 -21.29 16.10 2.51
CA CYS A 520 -20.38 17.08 3.07
C CYS A 520 -21.24 18.05 3.89
N CYS A 521 -21.39 17.77 5.18
CA CYS A 521 -21.76 18.80 6.12
C CYS A 521 -20.56 19.76 6.17
N ASP A 522 -20.80 21.05 5.95
CA ASP A 522 -19.84 22.10 6.27
C ASP A 522 -19.35 21.87 7.71
N SER A 523 -18.16 21.29 7.87
CA SER A 523 -17.36 21.48 9.06
C SER A 523 -16.87 22.91 8.96
N GLY A 524 -17.55 23.81 9.68
CA GLY A 524 -17.13 25.19 9.85
C GLY A 524 -15.76 25.32 10.52
#